data_AF-A0A5N1II85-F1
#
_entry.id   AF-A0A5N1II85-F1
#
_cell.length_a   1.000
_cell.length_b   1.000
_cell.length_c   1.000
_cell.angle_alpha   90.00
_cell.angle_beta   90.00
_cell.angle_gamma   90.00
#
_symmetry.space_group_name_H-M   'P 1'
#
loop_
_entity.id
_entity.type
_entity.pdbx_description
1 polymer ?
#
loop_
_entity_poly.entity_id
_entity_poly.type
_entity_poly.pdbx_seq_one_letter_code
_entity_poly.pdbx_strand_id
1 'polypeptide(L)'
;MNLRIIFDKLRSFFSWSKARPARKVTGLITYEKLESFIGDFKQLTEKRQNALIGHWLAKEGWVFSFENLAEGRKILAGCRQRYNSDLNKYLEKVYKRNNYQVLWQQLDDLITNSESDKKYSSITDYHDALILINKYLKEDKTAGQVILPALFGMVEYALVVKLGFLHIRKYGIRDKCEEYRERIKKQVFDPNDTRKLEIYCVLTCLSHWWDTRYQQFVANKNKIGLGRHTVMHGRVNPHRFTLIEVAKIISLLHAIVNLPTFELYFQEEL
;
A
#
# COMPACT_ATOMS: atom_id res chain seq x y z
N MET A 1 -18.66 -39.61 6.29
CA MET A 1 -17.30 -39.16 5.95
C MET A 1 -16.60 -38.75 7.24
N ASN A 2 -15.59 -39.51 7.68
CA ASN A 2 -15.11 -39.49 9.07
C ASN A 2 -14.17 -38.31 9.37
N LEU A 3 -14.64 -37.32 10.13
CA LEU A 3 -13.89 -36.15 10.60
C LEU A 3 -12.61 -36.50 11.37
N ARG A 4 -12.53 -37.71 11.95
CA ARG A 4 -11.35 -38.23 12.65
C ARG A 4 -10.11 -38.39 11.75
N ILE A 5 -10.29 -38.82 10.50
CA ILE A 5 -9.17 -39.06 9.57
C ILE A 5 -8.53 -37.73 9.12
N ILE A 6 -9.34 -36.67 9.04
CA ILE A 6 -8.85 -35.31 8.71
C ILE A 6 -8.06 -34.73 9.89
N PHE A 7 -8.55 -34.93 11.12
CA PHE A 7 -7.84 -34.50 12.33
C PHE A 7 -6.52 -35.24 12.56
N ASP A 8 -6.48 -36.55 12.29
CA ASP A 8 -5.25 -37.34 12.44
C ASP A 8 -4.20 -37.00 11.36
N LYS A 9 -4.63 -36.68 10.13
CA LYS A 9 -3.73 -36.16 9.09
C LYS A 9 -3.21 -34.76 9.39
N LEU A 10 -4.00 -33.89 10.02
CA LEU A 10 -3.54 -32.58 10.49
C LEU A 10 -2.55 -32.74 11.66
N ARG A 11 -2.81 -33.65 12.59
CA ARG A 11 -1.87 -33.95 13.70
C ARG A 11 -0.54 -34.51 13.22
N SER A 12 -0.53 -35.38 12.20
CA SER A 12 0.71 -35.90 11.63
C SER A 12 1.50 -34.84 10.84
N PHE A 13 0.82 -33.83 10.29
CA PHE A 13 1.48 -32.67 9.66
C PHE A 13 2.15 -31.76 10.71
N PHE A 14 1.54 -31.62 11.89
CA PHE A 14 2.11 -30.85 13.01
C PHE A 14 3.12 -31.64 13.86
N SER A 15 3.15 -32.97 13.80
CA SER A 15 4.06 -33.79 14.63
C SER A 15 5.46 -34.01 14.03
N TRP A 16 5.77 -33.42 12.88
CA TRP A 16 7.11 -33.47 12.27
C TRP A 16 7.97 -32.23 12.50
N SER A 17 7.50 -31.24 13.26
CA SER A 17 8.37 -30.19 13.79
C SER A 17 9.06 -30.67 15.06
N LYS A 18 9.96 -31.66 14.95
CA LYS A 18 11.08 -31.74 15.89
C LYS A 18 11.73 -30.38 15.88
N ALA A 19 11.75 -29.71 17.03
CA ALA A 19 12.31 -28.39 17.24
C ALA A 19 13.70 -28.31 16.59
N ARG A 20 13.76 -27.75 15.38
CA ARG A 20 15.02 -27.33 14.78
C ARG A 20 15.44 -26.09 15.57
N PRO A 21 16.70 -25.99 16.01
CA PRO A 21 17.17 -24.81 16.70
C PRO A 21 16.87 -23.59 15.84
N ALA A 22 16.34 -22.54 16.47
CA ALA A 22 15.93 -21.29 15.82
C ALA A 22 17.11 -20.70 15.04
N ARG A 23 17.16 -20.98 13.72
CA ARG A 23 18.08 -20.30 12.82
C ARG A 23 17.55 -18.89 12.68
N LYS A 24 18.27 -17.90 13.21
CA LYS A 24 18.11 -16.52 12.76
C LYS A 24 18.18 -16.55 11.24
N VAL A 25 17.06 -16.29 10.57
CA VAL A 25 17.02 -16.20 9.12
C VAL A 25 17.81 -14.93 8.78
N THR A 26 19.11 -15.03 8.54
CA THR A 26 19.97 -13.89 8.22
C THR A 26 20.27 -13.79 6.72
N GLY A 27 19.76 -14.73 5.93
CA GLY A 27 19.96 -14.76 4.48
C GLY A 27 19.22 -13.65 3.73
N LEU A 28 19.76 -13.37 2.55
CA LEU A 28 19.12 -12.75 1.40
C LEU A 28 17.81 -13.48 1.05
N ILE A 29 16.72 -12.73 0.82
CA ILE A 29 15.37 -13.28 0.60
C ILE A 29 14.75 -12.58 -0.62
N THR A 30 13.94 -13.30 -1.40
CA THR A 30 13.11 -12.71 -2.45
C THR A 30 11.75 -12.28 -1.90
N TYR A 31 11.14 -11.24 -2.46
CA TYR A 31 9.81 -10.79 -2.01
C TYR A 31 8.74 -11.89 -2.16
N GLU A 32 8.88 -12.76 -3.16
CA GLU A 32 8.00 -13.93 -3.32
C GLU A 32 8.02 -14.86 -2.09
N LYS A 33 9.16 -14.98 -1.41
CA LYS A 33 9.30 -15.81 -0.22
C LYS A 33 8.87 -15.12 1.06
N LEU A 34 8.56 -13.82 1.07
CA LEU A 34 8.15 -13.10 2.28
C LEU A 34 6.95 -13.77 2.97
N GLU A 35 5.97 -14.22 2.20
CA GLU A 35 4.74 -14.83 2.73
C GLU A 35 4.98 -16.19 3.37
N SER A 36 6.08 -16.87 3.03
CA SER A 36 6.44 -18.15 3.64
C SER A 36 6.88 -18.02 5.11
N PHE A 37 7.17 -16.79 5.58
CA PHE A 37 7.66 -16.53 6.95
C PHE A 37 6.55 -16.20 7.97
N ILE A 38 5.27 -16.37 7.65
CA ILE A 38 4.15 -16.14 8.60
C ILE A 38 4.36 -16.95 9.89
N GLY A 39 4.76 -18.22 9.76
CA GLY A 39 4.99 -19.11 10.91
C GLY A 39 6.15 -18.67 11.81
N ASP A 40 7.14 -17.99 11.23
CA ASP A 40 8.36 -17.56 11.92
C ASP A 40 8.35 -16.05 12.25
N PHE A 41 7.21 -15.38 12.12
CA PHE A 41 7.11 -13.91 12.24
C PHE A 41 7.81 -13.35 13.49
N LYS A 42 7.60 -13.97 14.65
CA LYS A 42 8.20 -13.55 15.92
C LYS A 42 9.73 -13.70 15.98
N GLN A 43 10.31 -14.54 15.13
CA GLN A 43 11.75 -14.77 15.04
C GLN A 43 12.44 -13.82 14.05
N LEU A 44 11.65 -13.05 13.28
CA LEU A 44 12.16 -12.04 12.37
C LEU A 44 12.62 -10.78 13.13
N THR A 45 13.57 -10.06 12.54
CA THR A 45 13.93 -8.71 13.02
C THR A 45 12.74 -7.75 12.85
N GLU A 46 12.70 -6.68 13.65
CA GLU A 46 11.62 -5.67 13.55
C GLU A 46 11.48 -5.11 12.13
N LYS A 47 12.59 -4.82 11.45
CA LYS A 47 12.60 -4.35 10.06
C LYS A 47 11.90 -5.34 9.12
N ARG A 48 12.17 -6.63 9.26
CA ARG A 48 11.55 -7.70 8.46
C ARG A 48 10.07 -7.89 8.80
N GLN A 49 9.70 -7.72 10.07
CA GLN A 49 8.30 -7.72 10.48
C GLN A 49 7.54 -6.55 9.84
N ASN A 50 8.11 -5.35 9.84
CA ASN A 50 7.54 -4.17 9.18
C ASN A 50 7.40 -4.37 7.68
N ALA A 51 8.40 -5.00 7.05
CA ALA A 51 8.35 -5.35 5.63
C ALA A 51 7.20 -6.29 5.28
N LEU A 52 7.04 -7.34 6.07
CA LEU A 52 5.99 -8.32 5.85
C LEU A 52 4.60 -7.72 6.08
N ILE A 53 4.45 -6.93 7.14
CA ILE A 53 3.22 -6.18 7.42
C ILE A 53 2.92 -5.21 6.29
N GLY A 54 3.92 -4.45 5.83
CA GLY A 54 3.79 -3.51 4.73
C GLY A 54 3.26 -4.16 3.46
N HIS A 55 3.81 -5.32 3.10
CA HIS A 55 3.35 -6.11 1.96
C HIS A 55 1.91 -6.60 2.12
N TRP A 56 1.53 -7.11 3.30
CA TRP A 56 0.14 -7.52 3.56
C TRP A 56 -0.84 -6.35 3.48
N LEU A 57 -0.46 -5.20 4.02
CA LEU A 57 -1.26 -3.99 4.00
C LEU A 57 -1.41 -3.44 2.57
N ALA A 58 -0.35 -3.49 1.76
CA ALA A 58 -0.38 -3.06 0.36
C ALA A 58 -1.39 -3.87 -0.47
N LYS A 59 -1.52 -5.17 -0.20
CA LYS A 59 -2.53 -6.02 -0.84
C LYS A 59 -3.98 -5.64 -0.50
N GLU A 60 -4.18 -4.93 0.61
CA GLU A 60 -5.47 -4.41 1.08
C GLU A 60 -5.65 -2.92 0.75
N GLY A 61 -4.75 -2.33 -0.04
CA GLY A 61 -4.79 -0.94 -0.47
C GLY A 61 -4.19 0.06 0.52
N TRP A 62 -3.49 -0.40 1.57
CA TRP A 62 -2.83 0.45 2.55
C TRP A 62 -1.33 0.53 2.28
N VAL A 63 -0.77 1.75 2.25
CA VAL A 63 0.69 1.96 2.12
C VAL A 63 1.12 3.07 3.06
N PHE A 64 2.27 2.91 3.71
CA PHE A 64 2.85 3.89 4.61
C PHE A 64 4.36 3.97 4.36
N SER A 65 4.97 5.13 4.56
CA SER A 65 6.43 5.19 4.70
C SER A 65 6.81 4.60 6.06
N PHE A 66 7.66 3.57 6.05
CA PHE A 66 7.97 2.77 7.24
C PHE A 66 8.97 3.48 8.16
N GLU A 67 9.79 4.37 7.62
CA GLU A 67 10.93 4.95 8.35
C GLU A 67 10.76 6.44 8.66
N ASN A 68 10.10 7.21 7.79
CA ASN A 68 10.16 8.68 7.85
C ASN A 68 9.11 9.34 8.74
N LEU A 69 8.08 8.61 9.22
CA LEU A 69 6.96 9.22 9.94
C LEU A 69 6.76 8.60 11.32
N ALA A 70 6.72 9.45 12.35
CA ALA A 70 6.44 9.02 13.72
C ALA A 70 5.11 8.26 13.84
N GLU A 71 4.08 8.71 13.11
CA GLU A 71 2.78 8.05 13.11
C GLU A 71 2.79 6.72 12.35
N GLY A 72 3.50 6.64 11.22
CA GLY A 72 3.74 5.38 10.49
C GLY A 72 4.41 4.33 11.38
N ARG A 73 5.42 4.74 12.17
CA ARG A 73 6.09 3.84 13.14
C ARG A 73 5.13 3.33 14.23
N LYS A 74 4.25 4.18 14.76
CA LYS A 74 3.23 3.76 15.75
C LYS A 74 2.23 2.78 15.15
N ILE A 75 1.74 3.05 13.94
CA ILE A 75 0.82 2.17 13.21
C ILE A 75 1.45 0.78 13.04
N LEU A 76 2.70 0.73 12.58
CA LEU A 76 3.44 -0.53 12.40
C LEU A 76 3.66 -1.27 13.70
N ALA A 77 4.02 -0.57 14.78
CA ALA A 77 4.16 -1.17 16.10
C ALA A 77 2.84 -1.83 16.56
N GLY A 78 1.71 -1.16 16.36
CA GLY A 78 0.39 -1.72 16.64
C GLY A 78 0.05 -2.93 15.75
N CYS A 79 0.38 -2.87 14.46
CA CYS A 79 0.19 -4.00 13.53
C CYS A 79 1.05 -5.21 13.93
N ARG A 80 2.30 -5.01 14.38
CA ARG A 80 3.19 -6.11 14.84
C ARG A 80 2.61 -6.86 16.04
N GLN A 81 2.00 -6.14 16.98
CA GLN A 81 1.33 -6.78 18.12
C GLN A 81 0.09 -7.58 17.71
N ARG A 82 -0.39 -7.40 16.48
CA ARG A 82 -1.67 -7.89 15.95
C ARG A 82 -1.50 -8.65 14.64
N TYR A 83 -0.29 -9.12 14.32
CA TYR A 83 0.07 -9.72 13.02
C TYR A 83 -0.77 -10.93 12.62
N ASN A 84 -1.34 -11.61 13.61
CA ASN A 84 -2.20 -12.79 13.51
C ASN A 84 -3.70 -12.44 13.57
N SER A 85 -4.06 -11.17 13.37
CA SER A 85 -5.44 -10.68 13.33
C SER A 85 -5.75 -9.95 12.02
N ASP A 86 -7.00 -9.55 11.83
CA ASP A 86 -7.46 -8.78 10.67
C ASP A 86 -6.87 -7.35 10.70
N LEU A 87 -5.72 -7.17 10.05
CA LEU A 87 -4.98 -5.91 10.02
C LEU A 87 -5.76 -4.79 9.31
N ASN A 88 -6.54 -5.12 8.27
CA ASN A 88 -7.36 -4.11 7.58
C ASN A 88 -8.42 -3.54 8.53
N LYS A 89 -9.14 -4.38 9.28
CA LYS A 89 -10.10 -3.90 10.31
C LYS A 89 -9.44 -3.12 11.42
N TYR A 90 -8.22 -3.49 11.81
CA TYR A 90 -7.46 -2.74 12.80
C TYR A 90 -7.16 -1.32 12.29
N LEU A 91 -6.64 -1.18 11.06
CA LEU A 91 -6.34 0.13 10.49
C LEU A 91 -7.58 0.99 10.27
N GLU A 92 -8.69 0.40 9.84
CA GLU A 92 -9.96 1.15 9.74
C GLU A 92 -10.35 1.78 11.07
N LYS A 93 -10.16 1.07 12.20
CA LYS A 93 -10.43 1.62 13.54
C LYS A 93 -9.45 2.73 13.90
N VAL A 94 -8.17 2.59 13.56
CA VAL A 94 -7.16 3.63 13.76
C VAL A 94 -7.55 4.89 13.01
N TYR A 95 -7.89 4.77 11.72
CA TYR A 95 -8.28 5.90 10.88
C TYR A 95 -9.63 6.49 11.26
N LYS A 96 -10.58 5.73 11.81
CA LYS A 96 -11.87 6.28 12.29
C LYS A 96 -11.74 7.01 13.63
N ARG A 97 -10.67 6.77 14.39
CA ARG A 97 -10.48 7.35 15.73
C ARG A 97 -10.35 8.87 15.67
N ASN A 98 -10.87 9.55 16.69
CA ASN A 98 -10.80 11.01 16.85
C ASN A 98 -11.26 11.75 15.59
N ASN A 99 -12.35 11.28 14.97
CA ASN A 99 -12.91 11.88 13.76
C ASN A 99 -11.89 11.96 12.61
N TYR A 100 -11.19 10.87 12.29
CA TYR A 100 -10.25 10.81 11.17
C TYR A 100 -8.99 11.68 11.32
N GLN A 101 -8.51 11.87 12.55
CA GLN A 101 -7.32 12.68 12.85
C GLN A 101 -6.08 12.29 12.02
N VAL A 102 -5.81 11.01 11.81
CA VAL A 102 -4.64 10.54 11.03
C VAL A 102 -4.75 10.98 9.55
N LEU A 103 -5.94 10.88 8.96
CA LEU A 103 -6.21 11.36 7.61
C LEU A 103 -5.95 12.86 7.50
N TRP A 104 -6.46 13.64 8.45
CA TRP A 104 -6.26 15.10 8.45
C TRP A 104 -4.80 15.47 8.61
N GLN A 105 -4.05 14.80 9.48
CA GLN A 105 -2.62 15.02 9.63
C GLN A 105 -1.85 14.74 8.34
N GLN A 106 -2.19 13.68 7.60
CA GLN A 106 -1.56 13.39 6.32
C GLN A 106 -1.90 14.44 5.25
N LEU A 107 -3.16 14.89 5.19
CA LEU A 107 -3.58 15.95 4.28
C LEU A 107 -2.88 17.28 4.60
N ASP A 108 -2.84 17.65 5.88
CA ASP A 108 -2.19 18.89 6.33
C ASP A 108 -0.67 18.84 6.04
N ASP A 109 -0.02 17.68 6.17
CA ASP A 109 1.39 17.49 5.79
C ASP A 109 1.62 17.63 4.28
N LEU A 110 0.74 17.07 3.44
CA LEU A 110 0.81 17.24 1.99
C LEU A 110 0.65 18.71 1.59
N ILE A 111 -0.30 19.41 2.19
CA ILE A 111 -0.58 20.84 1.91
C ILE A 111 0.59 21.71 2.36
N THR A 112 1.06 21.54 3.58
CA THR A 112 2.10 22.40 4.17
C THR A 112 3.42 22.32 3.41
N ASN A 113 3.76 21.14 2.90
CA ASN A 113 5.06 20.89 2.30
C ASN A 113 5.07 20.95 0.76
N SER A 114 3.91 20.94 0.07
CA SER A 114 3.86 20.84 -1.39
C SER A 114 4.54 21.98 -2.15
N GLU A 115 4.64 23.18 -1.55
CA GLU A 115 5.28 24.35 -2.16
C GLU A 115 6.71 24.59 -1.66
N SER A 116 7.06 24.06 -0.49
CA SER A 116 8.28 24.44 0.24
C SER A 116 9.36 23.36 0.25
N ASP A 117 8.99 22.09 0.08
CA ASP A 117 9.92 20.96 0.10
C ASP A 117 10.03 20.30 -1.28
N LYS A 118 11.26 20.28 -1.83
CA LYS A 118 11.59 19.62 -3.10
C LYS A 118 11.14 18.16 -3.15
N LYS A 119 11.08 17.47 -2.01
CA LYS A 119 10.58 16.09 -1.89
C LYS A 119 9.13 15.95 -2.37
N TYR A 120 8.31 16.98 -2.18
CA TYR A 120 6.90 17.05 -2.56
C TYR A 120 6.69 17.70 -3.94
N SER A 121 7.76 18.00 -4.69
CA SER A 121 7.69 18.61 -6.03
C SER A 121 6.75 17.88 -7.01
N SER A 122 6.54 16.57 -6.82
CA SER A 122 5.62 15.77 -7.65
C SER A 122 4.13 16.07 -7.43
N ILE A 123 3.79 16.97 -6.50
CA ILE A 123 2.42 17.39 -6.20
C ILE A 123 2.26 18.91 -6.05
N THR A 124 3.28 19.71 -6.35
CA THR A 124 3.23 21.18 -6.17
C THR A 124 2.06 21.80 -6.93
N ASP A 125 1.83 21.38 -8.17
CA ASP A 125 0.72 21.87 -9.01
C ASP A 125 -0.67 21.50 -8.48
N TYR A 126 -0.76 20.66 -7.44
CA TYR A 126 -2.01 20.26 -6.81
C TYR A 126 -2.26 20.95 -5.45
N HIS A 127 -1.43 21.91 -5.02
CA HIS A 127 -1.56 22.56 -3.71
C HIS A 127 -2.98 23.09 -3.44
N ASP A 128 -3.49 23.95 -4.31
CA ASP A 128 -4.85 24.53 -4.17
C ASP A 128 -5.94 23.45 -4.17
N ALA A 129 -5.77 22.42 -5.00
CA ALA A 129 -6.71 21.30 -5.06
C ALA A 129 -6.70 20.48 -3.76
N LEU A 130 -5.54 20.30 -3.12
CA LEU A 130 -5.42 19.63 -1.82
C LEU A 130 -6.08 20.44 -0.70
N ILE A 131 -5.93 21.77 -0.70
CA ILE A 131 -6.65 22.67 0.21
C ILE A 131 -8.16 22.49 0.05
N LEU A 132 -8.64 22.51 -1.19
CA LEU A 132 -10.05 22.38 -1.50
C LEU A 132 -10.61 21.00 -1.08
N ILE A 133 -9.85 19.93 -1.32
CA ILE A 133 -10.18 18.58 -0.88
C ILE A 133 -10.27 18.51 0.66
N ASN A 134 -9.30 19.08 1.38
CA ASN A 134 -9.30 19.09 2.84
C ASN A 134 -10.54 19.82 3.39
N LYS A 135 -10.90 20.97 2.79
CA LYS A 135 -12.10 21.72 3.14
C LYS A 135 -13.37 20.88 2.93
N TYR A 136 -13.57 20.34 1.73
CA TYR A 136 -14.79 19.59 1.42
C TYR A 136 -14.95 18.31 2.23
N LEU A 137 -13.87 17.57 2.48
CA LEU A 137 -13.94 16.35 3.29
C LEU A 137 -14.26 16.64 4.77
N LYS A 138 -13.85 17.80 5.29
CA LYS A 138 -14.17 18.25 6.66
C LYS A 138 -15.63 18.72 6.78
N GLU A 139 -16.18 19.35 5.74
CA GLU A 139 -17.57 19.81 5.67
C GLU A 139 -18.55 18.66 5.40
N ASP A 140 -18.27 17.82 4.40
CA ASP A 140 -19.09 16.69 4.00
C ASP A 140 -18.24 15.46 3.69
N LYS A 141 -18.33 14.47 4.58
CA LYS A 141 -17.60 13.20 4.47
C LYS A 141 -18.04 12.36 3.27
N THR A 142 -19.23 12.60 2.73
CA THR A 142 -19.75 11.91 1.54
C THR A 142 -19.16 12.46 0.24
N ALA A 143 -18.57 13.66 0.27
CA ALA A 143 -17.83 14.24 -0.85
C ALA A 143 -16.66 13.36 -1.33
N GLY A 144 -16.21 12.41 -0.50
CA GLY A 144 -15.23 11.39 -0.88
C GLY A 144 -15.56 10.66 -2.18
N GLN A 145 -16.85 10.46 -2.51
CA GLN A 145 -17.26 9.81 -3.76
C GLN A 145 -16.85 10.59 -5.01
N VAL A 146 -16.84 11.91 -4.93
CA VAL A 146 -16.48 12.83 -6.02
C VAL A 146 -14.97 13.15 -6.00
N ILE A 147 -14.38 13.20 -4.81
CA ILE A 147 -12.98 13.54 -4.60
C ILE A 147 -12.03 12.39 -4.96
N LEU A 148 -12.42 11.15 -4.72
CA LEU A 148 -11.54 9.99 -4.89
C LEU A 148 -10.94 9.86 -6.31
N PRO A 149 -11.70 10.08 -7.42
CA PRO A 149 -11.12 10.11 -8.76
C PRO A 149 -10.05 11.18 -8.95
N ALA A 150 -10.26 12.39 -8.41
CA ALA A 150 -9.29 13.48 -8.49
C ALA A 150 -8.01 13.12 -7.72
N LEU A 151 -8.15 12.59 -6.49
CA LEU A 151 -7.03 12.11 -5.70
C LEU A 151 -6.25 10.99 -6.40
N PHE A 152 -6.95 10.06 -7.04
CA PHE A 152 -6.29 8.99 -7.78
C PHE A 152 -5.53 9.52 -9.00
N GLY A 153 -6.05 10.55 -9.68
CA GLY A 153 -5.32 11.26 -10.74
C GLY A 153 -4.02 11.91 -10.22
N MET A 154 -4.05 12.51 -9.02
CA MET A 154 -2.85 13.05 -8.38
C MET A 154 -1.82 11.95 -8.05
N VAL A 155 -2.28 10.78 -7.59
CA VAL A 155 -1.44 9.59 -7.38
C VAL A 155 -0.77 9.14 -8.67
N GLU A 156 -1.52 9.02 -9.77
CA GLU A 156 -0.97 8.63 -11.07
C GLU A 156 0.10 9.63 -11.54
N TYR A 157 -0.18 10.93 -11.46
CA TYR A 157 0.78 11.97 -11.82
C TYR A 157 2.04 11.93 -10.95
N ALA A 158 1.88 11.91 -9.63
CA ALA A 158 3.01 11.89 -8.70
C ALA A 158 3.92 10.68 -8.95
N LEU A 159 3.32 9.54 -9.25
CA LEU A 159 4.04 8.33 -9.64
C LEU A 159 4.79 8.50 -10.97
N VAL A 160 4.18 9.09 -12.01
CA VAL A 160 4.88 9.36 -13.29
C VAL A 160 6.10 10.24 -13.08
N VAL A 161 5.98 11.29 -12.27
CA VAL A 161 7.09 12.20 -11.94
C VAL A 161 8.19 11.43 -11.21
N LYS A 162 7.85 10.67 -10.16
CA LYS A 162 8.82 9.87 -9.40
C LYS A 162 9.49 8.78 -10.24
N LEU A 163 8.79 8.21 -11.22
CA LEU A 163 9.31 7.21 -12.14
C LEU A 163 10.14 7.79 -13.30
N GLY A 164 10.12 9.11 -13.54
CA GLY A 164 10.77 9.72 -14.70
C GLY A 164 10.03 9.45 -16.03
N PHE A 165 8.74 9.08 -15.98
CA PHE A 165 8.00 8.62 -17.15
C PHE A 165 7.23 9.72 -17.89
N LEU A 166 7.48 10.99 -17.57
CA LEU A 166 6.81 12.14 -18.19
C LEU A 166 6.97 12.16 -19.72
N HIS A 167 8.00 11.52 -20.26
CA HIS A 167 8.29 11.46 -21.70
C HIS A 167 7.87 10.15 -22.39
N ILE A 168 7.36 9.16 -21.65
CA ILE A 168 6.99 7.86 -22.25
C ILE A 168 5.64 7.97 -22.95
N ARG A 169 5.68 8.25 -24.26
CA ARG A 169 4.49 8.34 -25.12
C ARG A 169 3.83 6.99 -25.46
N LYS A 170 4.47 5.85 -25.12
CA LYS A 170 4.20 4.55 -25.79
C LYS A 170 3.69 3.41 -24.89
N TYR A 171 3.72 3.53 -23.56
CA TYR A 171 3.30 2.47 -22.64
C TYR A 171 2.32 3.00 -21.60
N GLY A 172 1.26 2.23 -21.30
CA GLY A 172 0.37 2.53 -20.18
C GLY A 172 1.15 2.47 -18.87
N ILE A 173 0.99 3.50 -18.01
CA ILE A 173 1.65 3.58 -16.70
C ILE A 173 1.49 2.28 -15.88
N ARG A 174 0.30 1.67 -15.97
CA ARG A 174 -0.05 0.40 -15.32
C ARG A 174 0.87 -0.74 -15.76
N ASP A 175 1.06 -0.93 -17.06
CA ASP A 175 1.84 -2.05 -17.59
C ASP A 175 3.31 -1.93 -17.18
N LYS A 176 3.84 -0.70 -17.19
CA LYS A 176 5.18 -0.40 -16.68
C LYS A 176 5.29 -0.68 -15.19
N CYS A 177 4.33 -0.22 -14.39
CA CYS A 177 4.33 -0.48 -12.95
C CYS A 177 4.28 -1.98 -12.64
N GLU A 178 3.48 -2.75 -13.38
CA GLU A 178 3.41 -4.21 -13.22
C GLU A 178 4.72 -4.89 -13.63
N GLU A 179 5.33 -4.44 -14.73
CA GLU A 179 6.66 -4.89 -15.16
C GLU A 179 7.71 -4.67 -14.06
N TYR A 180 7.79 -3.46 -13.48
CA TYR A 180 8.70 -3.17 -12.37
C TYR A 180 8.40 -4.00 -11.13
N ARG A 181 7.12 -4.15 -10.78
CA ARG A 181 6.68 -4.93 -9.64
C ARG A 181 7.13 -6.39 -9.77
N GLU A 182 6.93 -7.02 -10.91
CA GLU A 182 7.32 -8.42 -11.14
C GLU A 182 8.84 -8.59 -11.25
N ARG A 183 9.59 -7.58 -11.72
CA ARG A 183 11.05 -7.56 -11.64
C ARG A 183 11.52 -7.54 -10.18
N ILE A 184 11.07 -6.55 -9.39
CA ILE A 184 11.44 -6.42 -7.97
C ILE A 184 11.07 -7.67 -7.19
N LYS A 185 9.90 -8.26 -7.46
CA LYS A 185 9.42 -9.47 -6.77
C LYS A 185 10.41 -10.64 -6.84
N LYS A 186 11.11 -10.77 -7.98
CA LYS A 186 12.11 -11.82 -8.25
C LYS A 186 13.51 -11.44 -7.77
N GLN A 187 13.76 -10.15 -7.53
CA GLN A 187 15.04 -9.71 -7.01
C GLN A 187 15.23 -10.20 -5.57
N VAL A 188 16.48 -10.56 -5.30
CA VAL A 188 16.97 -10.80 -3.96
C VAL A 188 17.25 -9.44 -3.33
N PHE A 189 16.59 -9.12 -2.22
CA PHE A 189 16.81 -7.86 -1.53
C PHE A 189 17.51 -8.08 -0.20
N ASP A 190 18.32 -7.11 0.21
CA ASP A 190 18.75 -7.02 1.60
C ASP A 190 17.53 -6.55 2.42
N PRO A 191 17.02 -7.36 3.36
CA PRO A 191 15.93 -6.94 4.23
C PRO A 191 16.25 -5.75 5.15
N ASN A 192 17.50 -5.27 5.18
CA ASN A 192 17.86 -3.99 5.78
C ASN A 192 17.65 -2.79 4.85
N ASP A 193 17.54 -2.97 3.53
CA ASP A 193 17.22 -1.93 2.55
C ASP A 193 15.71 -1.85 2.35
N THR A 194 15.07 -0.98 3.14
CA THR A 194 13.62 -0.78 3.17
C THR A 194 13.08 0.00 1.97
N ARG A 195 13.95 0.63 1.17
CA ARG A 195 13.54 1.50 0.06
C ARG A 195 12.93 0.72 -1.10
N LYS A 196 13.59 -0.37 -1.54
CA LYS A 196 13.04 -1.28 -2.57
C LYS A 196 11.71 -1.91 -2.14
N LEU A 197 11.56 -2.16 -0.84
CA LEU A 197 10.34 -2.68 -0.26
C LEU A 197 9.21 -1.65 -0.26
N GLU A 198 9.49 -0.39 0.10
CA GLU A 198 8.50 0.69 0.01
C GLU A 198 7.99 0.85 -1.41
N ILE A 199 8.90 0.86 -2.37
CA ILE A 199 8.60 0.84 -3.81
C ILE A 199 7.70 -0.35 -4.15
N TYR A 200 8.08 -1.57 -3.75
CA TYR A 200 7.29 -2.78 -4.02
C TYR A 200 5.89 -2.73 -3.40
N CYS A 201 5.75 -2.17 -2.19
CA CYS A 201 4.47 -1.98 -1.53
C CYS A 201 3.58 -0.96 -2.27
N VAL A 202 4.16 0.17 -2.70
CA VAL A 202 3.46 1.18 -3.53
C VAL A 202 2.95 0.55 -4.82
N LEU A 203 3.82 -0.16 -5.56
CA LEU A 203 3.44 -0.83 -6.80
C LEU A 203 2.38 -1.91 -6.58
N THR A 204 2.49 -2.70 -5.50
CA THR A 204 1.50 -3.72 -5.14
C THR A 204 0.14 -3.12 -4.81
N CYS A 205 0.11 -2.00 -4.10
CA CYS A 205 -1.11 -1.26 -3.81
C CYS A 205 -1.75 -0.73 -5.10
N LEU A 206 -0.97 -0.12 -6.00
CA LEU A 206 -1.46 0.35 -7.29
C LEU A 206 -2.03 -0.79 -8.14
N SER A 207 -1.37 -1.96 -8.20
CA SER A 207 -1.91 -3.14 -8.88
C SER A 207 -3.23 -3.61 -8.29
N HIS A 208 -3.43 -3.50 -6.97
CA HIS A 208 -4.72 -3.75 -6.32
C HIS A 208 -5.79 -2.76 -6.83
N TRP A 209 -5.50 -1.46 -6.83
CA TRP A 209 -6.44 -0.45 -7.29
C TRP A 209 -6.74 -0.57 -8.80
N TRP A 210 -5.76 -0.85 -9.64
CA TRP A 210 -5.96 -1.00 -11.09
C TRP A 210 -6.59 -2.35 -11.51
N ASP A 211 -6.83 -3.28 -10.59
CA ASP A 211 -7.36 -4.61 -10.91
C ASP A 211 -8.77 -4.51 -11.53
N THR A 212 -8.86 -4.88 -12.81
CA THR A 212 -10.08 -4.83 -13.61
C THR A 212 -11.15 -5.82 -13.14
N ARG A 213 -10.77 -6.85 -12.37
CA ARG A 213 -11.72 -7.79 -11.75
C ARG A 213 -12.60 -7.10 -10.71
N TYR A 214 -12.18 -5.96 -10.18
CA TYR A 214 -12.89 -5.17 -9.18
C TYR A 214 -13.67 -3.98 -9.78
N GLN A 215 -13.80 -3.96 -11.10
CA GLN A 215 -14.43 -2.91 -11.92
C GLN A 215 -15.67 -3.41 -12.69
N GLN A 216 -16.26 -4.55 -12.30
CA GLN A 216 -17.41 -5.16 -12.99
C GLN A 216 -18.73 -4.97 -12.22
N PHE A 217 -19.80 -4.62 -12.94
CA PHE A 217 -21.14 -4.32 -12.40
C PHE A 217 -21.89 -5.49 -11.76
N VAL A 218 -21.72 -6.72 -12.26
CA VAL A 218 -22.84 -7.69 -12.22
C VAL A 218 -22.79 -8.71 -11.07
N ALA A 219 -21.66 -8.91 -10.35
CA ALA A 219 -21.60 -10.01 -9.38
C ALA A 219 -20.81 -9.79 -8.08
N ASN A 220 -20.06 -8.69 -7.91
CA ASN A 220 -19.24 -8.53 -6.71
C ASN A 220 -19.56 -7.22 -6.00
N LYS A 221 -20.48 -7.29 -5.02
CA LYS A 221 -20.84 -6.17 -4.15
C LYS A 221 -19.67 -5.56 -3.36
N ASN A 222 -18.50 -6.21 -3.28
CA ASN A 222 -17.48 -5.87 -2.30
C ASN A 222 -16.03 -6.03 -2.79
N LYS A 223 -15.60 -5.41 -3.90
CA LYS A 223 -14.14 -5.33 -4.21
C LYS A 223 -13.75 -4.00 -4.88
N ILE A 224 -12.53 -3.54 -4.56
CA ILE A 224 -12.02 -2.18 -4.78
C ILE A 224 -11.20 -2.12 -6.08
N GLY A 225 -11.62 -1.32 -7.05
CA GLY A 225 -10.82 -1.05 -8.25
C GLY A 225 -11.02 0.38 -8.76
N LEU A 226 -9.98 1.20 -8.71
CA LEU A 226 -9.93 2.54 -9.31
C LEU A 226 -9.01 2.49 -10.53
N GLY A 227 -9.59 2.63 -11.71
CA GLY A 227 -8.88 2.98 -12.92
C GLY A 227 -9.42 4.28 -13.51
N ARG A 228 -8.64 4.93 -14.39
CA ARG A 228 -8.97 6.17 -15.12
C ARG A 228 -10.40 6.22 -15.70
N HIS A 229 -10.99 5.05 -15.96
CA HIS A 229 -12.30 4.87 -16.59
C HIS A 229 -13.43 4.40 -15.65
N THR A 230 -13.18 4.23 -14.35
CA THR A 230 -14.10 3.45 -13.50
C THR A 230 -15.20 4.26 -12.83
N VAL A 231 -14.90 5.46 -12.32
CA VAL A 231 -15.90 6.30 -11.66
C VAL A 231 -16.66 7.16 -12.68
N MET A 232 -15.95 7.77 -13.62
CA MET A 232 -16.56 8.67 -14.61
C MET A 232 -17.37 7.97 -15.71
N HIS A 233 -17.10 6.69 -16.02
CA HIS A 233 -17.94 5.92 -16.95
C HIS A 233 -18.92 5.00 -16.22
N GLY A 234 -19.18 5.26 -14.93
CA GLY A 234 -20.19 4.57 -14.14
C GLY A 234 -19.92 3.10 -13.85
N ARG A 235 -18.71 2.57 -14.13
CA ARG A 235 -18.38 1.13 -14.04
C ARG A 235 -18.35 0.55 -12.64
N VAL A 236 -18.59 1.40 -11.64
CA VAL A 236 -18.39 1.13 -10.23
C VAL A 236 -19.48 1.84 -9.43
N ASN A 237 -20.01 1.20 -8.38
CA ASN A 237 -20.88 1.85 -7.42
C ASN A 237 -20.11 2.92 -6.61
N PRO A 238 -20.44 4.23 -6.73
CA PRO A 238 -19.73 5.30 -6.04
C PRO A 238 -19.90 5.25 -4.52
N HIS A 239 -20.99 4.66 -4.00
CA HIS A 239 -21.23 4.54 -2.56
C HIS A 239 -20.18 3.70 -1.81
N ARG A 240 -19.36 2.93 -2.53
CA ARG A 240 -18.26 2.17 -1.93
C ARG A 240 -17.06 3.04 -1.54
N PHE A 241 -17.04 4.30 -1.97
CA PHE A 241 -15.97 5.26 -1.68
C PHE A 241 -16.27 5.99 -0.38
N THR A 242 -15.88 5.37 0.73
CA THR A 242 -15.98 5.98 2.06
C THR A 242 -14.73 6.80 2.37
N LEU A 243 -14.72 7.50 3.50
CA LEU A 243 -13.52 8.15 4.00
C LEU A 243 -12.35 7.18 4.24
N ILE A 244 -12.60 5.88 4.43
CA ILE A 244 -11.52 4.90 4.51
C ILE A 244 -10.83 4.73 3.16
N GLU A 245 -11.58 4.64 2.06
CA GLU A 245 -11.00 4.57 0.71
C GLU A 245 -10.24 5.86 0.40
N VAL A 246 -10.77 7.02 0.80
CA VAL A 246 -10.05 8.31 0.70
C VAL A 246 -8.75 8.25 1.49
N ALA A 247 -8.78 7.76 2.74
CA ALA A 247 -7.60 7.63 3.58
C ALA A 247 -6.52 6.71 3.00
N LYS A 248 -6.93 5.62 2.36
CA LYS A 248 -6.02 4.72 1.64
C LYS A 248 -5.32 5.44 0.48
N ILE A 249 -6.05 6.20 -0.32
CA ILE A 249 -5.48 6.96 -1.45
C ILE A 249 -4.59 8.11 -0.97
N ILE A 250 -4.97 8.83 0.09
CA ILE A 250 -4.10 9.84 0.71
C ILE A 250 -2.83 9.21 1.28
N SER A 251 -2.94 8.07 1.96
CA SER A 251 -1.77 7.33 2.46
C SER A 251 -0.84 6.88 1.33
N LEU A 252 -1.41 6.46 0.20
CA LEU A 252 -0.64 6.10 -1.00
C LEU A 252 0.07 7.33 -1.60
N LEU A 253 -0.62 8.45 -1.76
CA LEU A 253 -0.01 9.70 -2.25
C LEU A 253 1.12 10.15 -1.32
N HIS A 254 0.88 10.11 -0.02
CA HIS A 254 1.86 10.41 1.02
C HIS A 254 3.08 9.49 0.92
N ALA A 255 2.88 8.19 0.72
CA ALA A 255 3.99 7.26 0.50
C ALA A 255 4.79 7.60 -0.77
N ILE A 256 4.12 7.90 -1.89
CA ILE A 256 4.76 8.21 -3.18
C ILE A 256 5.64 9.46 -3.09
N VAL A 257 5.15 10.55 -2.50
CA VAL A 257 5.97 11.78 -2.35
C VAL A 257 7.20 11.54 -1.47
N ASN A 258 7.09 10.59 -0.53
CA ASN A 258 8.18 10.17 0.35
C ASN A 258 9.18 9.21 -0.30
N LEU A 259 8.87 8.62 -1.46
CA LEU A 259 9.81 7.77 -2.18
C LEU A 259 10.94 8.60 -2.79
N PRO A 260 12.16 8.04 -2.87
CA PRO A 260 13.19 8.60 -3.72
C PRO A 260 12.77 8.52 -5.20
N THR A 261 13.34 9.38 -6.05
CA THR A 261 13.12 9.30 -7.51
C THR A 261 13.67 7.98 -8.02
N PHE A 262 12.85 7.23 -8.75
CA PHE A 262 13.13 5.86 -9.17
C PHE A 262 14.11 5.76 -10.34
N GLU A 263 14.32 6.84 -11.10
CA GLU A 263 15.34 6.88 -12.15
C GLU A 263 16.70 6.42 -11.63
N LEU A 264 17.05 6.75 -10.39
CA LEU A 264 18.30 6.36 -9.76
C LEU A 264 18.38 4.87 -9.39
N TYR A 265 17.25 4.16 -9.28
CA TYR A 265 17.21 2.77 -8.82
C TYR A 265 17.22 1.74 -9.94
N PHE A 266 16.80 2.13 -11.15
CA PHE A 266 16.76 1.23 -12.30
C PHE A 266 17.80 1.57 -13.37
N GLN A 267 18.56 2.66 -13.20
CA GLN A 267 19.74 2.96 -14.02
C GLN A 267 20.94 2.06 -13.70
N GLU A 268 21.00 1.44 -12.52
CA GLU A 268 22.12 0.55 -12.13
C GLU A 268 22.03 -0.88 -12.72
N GLU A 269 21.03 -1.19 -13.56
CA GLU A 269 20.82 -2.53 -14.15
C GLU A 269 20.70 -2.54 -15.69
N LEU A 270 21.16 -1.48 -16.37
CA LEU A 270 21.37 -1.43 -17.83
C LEU A 270 22.86 -1.30 -18.15
#